data_AF-A0AAV8ZER2-F1
#
_entry.id   AF-A0AAV8ZER2-F1
#
_cell.length_a   1.000
_cell.length_b   1.000
_cell.length_c   1.000
_cell.angle_alpha   90.00
_cell.angle_beta   90.00
_cell.angle_gamma   90.00
#
_symmetry.space_group_name_H-M   'P 1'
#
loop_
_entity.id
_entity.type
_entity.pdbx_description
1 polymer ?
#
loop_
_entity_poly.entity_id
_entity_poly.type
_entity_poly.pdbx_seq_one_letter_code
_entity_poly.pdbx_strand_id
1 'polypeptide(L)'
;MPNFTNQELTDIVLCYGAFGNNALQAQRRYQQMFPNRQVPDVRTFVSTVQRLRDYGSFAPRVHDRGRRTRSRRVMDAEEQILEAVEDDPSLSTRRLAHQVRVSQFIVWRTLRILRQTWCLHDGAPPHFARQVRDFLNVEHPNRWIGRNGPIHWPARSPDLTPCDFYLWGYMKQLVYS
;
A
#
# COMPACT_ATOMS: atom_id res chain seq x y z
N MET A 1 -5.49 14.76 13.90
CA MET A 1 -5.35 16.23 13.98
C MET A 1 -6.72 16.82 14.25
N PRO A 2 -6.82 17.94 14.95
CA PRO A 2 -8.08 18.65 15.10
C PRO A 2 -8.64 19.03 13.72
N ASN A 3 -9.96 19.05 13.59
CA ASN A 3 -10.65 19.37 12.35
C ASN A 3 -10.70 20.90 12.17
N PHE A 4 -9.62 21.48 11.65
CA PHE A 4 -9.62 22.88 11.18
C PHE A 4 -10.27 22.97 9.80
N THR A 5 -11.09 23.98 9.60
CA THR A 5 -11.68 24.31 8.29
C THR A 5 -10.62 24.87 7.33
N ASN A 6 -10.87 24.84 6.02
CA ASN A 6 -9.94 25.43 5.04
C ASN A 6 -9.73 26.94 5.27
N GLN A 7 -10.74 27.64 5.79
CA GLN A 7 -10.62 29.06 6.16
C GLN A 7 -9.65 29.25 7.31
N GLU A 8 -9.79 28.47 8.39
CA GLU A 8 -8.84 28.51 9.52
C GLU A 8 -7.43 28.12 9.10
N LEU A 9 -7.27 27.12 8.24
CA LEU A 9 -5.97 26.72 7.71
C LEU A 9 -5.32 27.82 6.86
N THR A 10 -6.13 28.59 6.12
CA THR A 10 -5.65 29.76 5.37
C THR A 10 -5.16 30.85 6.32
N ASP A 11 -5.95 31.18 7.35
CA ASP A 11 -5.59 32.19 8.36
C ASP A 11 -4.33 31.78 9.13
N ILE A 12 -4.15 30.49 9.42
CA ILE A 12 -2.94 29.93 10.02
C ILE A 12 -1.72 30.19 9.15
N VAL A 13 -1.80 29.93 7.84
CA VAL A 13 -0.69 30.15 6.89
C VAL A 13 -0.35 31.63 6.77
N LEU A 14 -1.37 32.50 6.66
CA LEU A 14 -1.17 33.95 6.59
C LEU A 14 -0.51 34.48 7.87
N CYS A 15 -0.97 34.04 9.03
CA CYS A 15 -0.37 34.40 10.31
C CYS A 15 1.08 33.90 10.41
N TYR A 16 1.34 32.66 10.01
CA TYR A 16 2.70 32.10 10.01
C TYR A 16 3.68 32.90 9.14
N GLY A 17 3.26 33.26 7.92
CA GLY A 17 4.07 34.07 7.01
C GLY A 17 4.31 35.49 7.52
N ALA A 18 3.28 36.14 8.07
CA ALA A 18 3.37 37.50 8.60
C ALA A 18 4.36 37.66 9.75
N PHE A 19 4.58 36.60 10.54
CA PHE A 19 5.54 36.59 11.66
C PHE A 19 6.86 35.89 11.29
N GLY A 20 7.27 35.98 10.02
CA GLY A 20 8.59 35.54 9.57
C GLY A 20 8.82 34.04 9.73
N ASN A 21 7.77 33.22 9.60
CA ASN A 21 7.80 31.78 9.80
C ASN A 21 8.18 31.36 11.24
N ASN A 22 7.98 32.24 12.23
CA ASN A 22 8.12 31.90 13.65
C ASN A 22 6.79 31.37 14.20
N ALA A 23 6.69 30.05 14.38
CA ALA A 23 5.44 29.39 14.74
C ALA A 23 4.94 29.75 16.15
N LEU A 24 5.85 30.04 17.10
CA LEU A 24 5.50 30.45 18.45
C LEU A 24 4.89 31.86 18.47
N GLN A 25 5.50 32.79 17.73
CA GLN A 25 4.96 34.15 17.58
C GLN A 25 3.62 34.12 16.83
N ALA A 26 3.54 33.33 15.75
CA ALA A 26 2.32 33.15 14.98
C ALA A 26 1.18 32.58 15.83
N GLN A 27 1.43 31.59 16.68
CA GLN A 27 0.40 31.02 17.56
C GLN A 27 -0.14 32.06 18.55
N ARG A 28 0.74 32.81 19.23
CA ARG A 28 0.34 33.86 20.18
C ARG A 28 -0.53 34.92 19.49
N ARG A 29 -0.13 35.32 18.28
CA ARG A 29 -0.84 36.33 17.50
C ARG A 29 -2.16 35.81 16.94
N TYR A 30 -2.20 34.56 16.49
CA TYR A 30 -3.42 33.89 16.05
C TYR A 30 -4.45 33.83 17.18
N GLN A 31 -4.03 33.48 18.40
CA GLN A 31 -4.90 33.46 19.58
C GLN A 31 -5.46 34.85 19.91
N GLN A 32 -4.64 35.90 19.80
CA GLN A 32 -5.09 37.29 20.02
C GLN A 32 -6.07 37.76 18.94
N MET A 33 -5.85 37.36 17.68
CA MET A 33 -6.65 37.78 16.53
C MET A 33 -7.99 37.03 16.44
N PHE A 34 -8.03 35.76 16.89
CA PHE A 34 -9.20 34.90 16.83
C PHE A 34 -9.51 34.26 18.20
N PRO A 35 -9.98 35.04 19.18
CA PRO A 35 -10.15 34.58 20.57
C PRO A 35 -11.19 33.45 20.73
N ASN A 36 -12.16 33.34 19.81
CA ASN A 36 -13.21 32.32 19.85
C ASN A 36 -12.88 31.04 19.07
N ARG A 37 -11.70 30.94 18.45
CA ARG A 37 -11.30 29.78 17.63
C ARG A 37 -10.40 28.84 18.40
N GLN A 38 -10.34 27.58 17.96
CA GLN A 38 -9.38 26.63 18.49
C GLN A 38 -7.95 27.10 18.19
N VAL A 39 -7.12 27.20 19.22
CA VAL A 39 -5.70 27.56 19.06
C VAL A 39 -4.95 26.36 18.49
N PRO A 40 -4.34 26.47 17.29
CA PRO A 40 -3.56 25.39 16.71
C PRO A 40 -2.26 25.17 17.46
N ASP A 41 -1.79 23.93 17.53
CA ASP A 41 -0.43 23.63 18.00
C ASP A 41 0.62 24.26 17.08
N VAL A 42 1.79 24.61 17.62
CA VAL A 42 2.93 25.20 16.90
C VAL A 42 3.33 24.35 15.68
N ARG A 43 3.27 23.01 15.81
CA ARG A 43 3.55 22.10 14.69
C ARG A 43 2.51 22.20 13.57
N THR A 44 1.28 22.60 13.88
CA THR A 44 0.21 22.79 12.88
C THR A 44 0.61 23.88 11.90
N PHE A 45 1.11 25.02 12.37
CA PHE A 45 1.56 26.13 11.51
C PHE A 45 2.62 25.68 10.50
N VAL A 46 3.65 24.97 10.98
CA VAL A 46 4.73 24.44 10.13
C VAL A 46 4.20 23.39 9.16
N SER A 47 3.44 22.40 9.66
CA SER A 47 2.97 21.28 8.83
C SER A 47 1.97 21.71 7.75
N THR A 48 1.16 22.74 8.00
CA THR A 48 0.20 23.26 7.02
C THR A 48 0.92 23.90 5.84
N VAL A 49 1.94 24.73 6.10
CA VAL A 49 2.76 25.32 5.03
C VAL A 49 3.58 24.25 4.30
N GLN A 50 4.15 23.30 5.03
CA GLN A 50 4.93 22.23 4.42
C GLN A 50 4.08 21.39 3.46
N ARG A 51 2.84 21.04 3.84
CA ARG A 51 1.91 20.33 2.92
C ARG A 51 1.55 21.13 1.68
N LEU A 52 1.38 22.46 1.80
CA LEU A 52 1.14 23.31 0.64
C LEU A 52 2.35 23.30 -0.30
N ARG A 53 3.58 23.33 0.24
CA ARG A 53 4.82 23.25 -0.56
C ARG A 53 4.99 21.90 -1.24
N ASP A 54 4.73 20.82 -0.52
CA ASP A 54 5.00 19.46 -1.01
C ASP A 54 3.90 18.95 -1.96
N TYR A 55 2.64 19.28 -1.67
CA TYR A 55 1.48 18.65 -2.32
C TYR A 55 0.44 19.62 -2.87
N GLY A 56 0.58 20.93 -2.63
CA GLY A 56 -0.39 21.94 -3.09
C GLY A 56 -1.78 21.82 -2.44
N SER A 57 -1.91 21.12 -1.31
CA SER A 57 -3.20 20.94 -0.63
C SER A 57 -3.05 20.92 0.88
N PHE A 58 -4.08 21.38 1.60
CA PHE A 58 -4.13 21.34 3.06
C PHE A 58 -4.31 19.93 3.63
N ALA A 59 -4.87 19.02 2.83
CA ALA A 59 -5.15 17.65 3.22
C ALA A 59 -3.84 16.85 3.36
N PRO A 60 -3.62 16.15 4.49
CA PRO A 60 -2.51 15.20 4.57
C PRO A 60 -2.73 14.08 3.55
N ARG A 61 -1.72 13.77 2.74
CA ARG A 61 -1.78 12.60 1.87
C ARG A 61 -1.71 11.34 2.72
N VAL A 62 -2.68 10.45 2.51
CA VAL A 62 -2.73 9.14 3.18
C VAL A 62 -1.53 8.26 2.79
N HIS A 63 -0.86 8.55 1.65
CA HIS A 63 0.30 7.81 1.17
C HIS A 63 1.55 7.92 2.07
N ASP A 64 1.72 9.00 2.84
CA ASP A 64 2.87 9.15 3.76
C ASP A 64 2.66 8.47 5.11
N ARG A 65 1.44 8.00 5.40
CA ARG A 65 1.28 6.93 6.38
C ARG A 65 1.70 5.66 5.66
N GLY A 66 3.02 5.44 5.61
CA GLY A 66 3.66 4.32 4.95
C GLY A 66 2.74 3.11 5.02
N ARG A 67 2.35 2.61 3.83
CA ARG A 67 1.48 1.45 3.65
C ARG A 67 1.76 0.49 4.80
N ARG A 68 0.81 0.30 5.72
CA ARG A 68 0.99 -0.53 6.93
C ARG A 68 1.85 -1.73 6.54
N THR A 69 3.14 -1.72 6.93
CA THR A 69 4.03 -2.83 6.61
C THR A 69 3.34 -4.04 7.19
N ARG A 70 2.98 -5.01 6.34
CA ARG A 70 2.34 -6.24 6.82
C ARG A 70 3.27 -6.79 7.89
N SER A 71 2.75 -6.97 9.10
CA SER A 71 3.55 -7.53 10.18
C SER A 71 4.10 -8.89 9.73
N ARG A 72 5.33 -9.23 10.11
CA ARG A 72 5.94 -10.53 9.80
C ARG A 72 5.01 -11.69 10.14
N ARG A 73 4.35 -11.62 11.29
CA ARG A 73 3.33 -12.61 11.73
C ARG A 73 2.16 -12.77 10.76
N VAL A 74 1.76 -11.71 10.07
CA VAL A 74 0.69 -11.75 9.08
C VAL A 74 1.19 -12.38 7.79
N MET A 75 2.44 -12.12 7.39
CA MET A 75 3.06 -12.78 6.24
C MET A 75 3.23 -14.28 6.50
N ASP A 76 3.78 -14.65 7.66
CA ASP A 76 3.97 -16.06 8.06
C ASP A 76 2.63 -16.82 8.08
N ALA A 77 1.56 -16.18 8.56
CA ALA A 77 0.22 -16.76 8.54
C ALA A 77 -0.38 -16.87 7.13
N GLU A 78 -0.18 -15.87 6.26
CA GLU A 78 -0.64 -15.91 4.87
C GLU A 78 0.08 -17.02 4.09
N GLU A 79 1.39 -17.19 4.32
CA GLU A 79 2.22 -18.24 3.72
C GLU A 79 1.78 -19.63 4.17
N GLN A 80 1.59 -19.86 5.47
CA GLN A 80 1.09 -21.13 5.99
C GLN A 80 -0.32 -21.48 5.48
N ILE A 81 -1.18 -20.48 5.25
CA ILE A 81 -2.49 -20.69 4.62
C ILE A 81 -2.34 -21.14 3.16
N LEU A 82 -1.38 -20.56 2.45
CA LEU A 82 -1.10 -20.87 1.05
C LEU A 82 -0.52 -22.27 0.89
N GLU A 83 0.51 -22.61 1.66
CA GLU A 83 1.13 -23.94 1.68
C GLU A 83 0.08 -25.02 1.98
N ALA A 84 -0.75 -24.82 3.02
CA ALA A 84 -1.76 -25.80 3.38
C ALA A 84 -2.84 -26.00 2.31
N VAL A 85 -3.13 -24.98 1.50
CA VAL A 85 -4.07 -25.10 0.36
C VAL A 85 -3.40 -25.78 -0.84
N GLU A 86 -2.11 -25.59 -1.04
CA GLU A 86 -1.33 -26.27 -2.06
C GLU A 86 -1.20 -27.77 -1.76
N ASP A 87 -0.96 -28.12 -0.49
CA ASP A 87 -0.85 -29.51 -0.02
C ASP A 87 -2.18 -30.28 -0.13
N ASP A 88 -3.31 -29.65 0.24
CA ASP A 88 -4.63 -30.26 0.13
C ASP A 88 -5.71 -29.21 -0.22
N PRO A 89 -6.01 -29.06 -1.53
CA PRO A 89 -7.03 -28.12 -2.01
C PRO A 89 -8.45 -28.44 -1.52
N SER A 90 -8.69 -29.64 -0.98
CA SER A 90 -10.01 -30.05 -0.50
C SER A 90 -10.33 -29.58 0.91
N LEU A 91 -9.35 -28.98 1.61
CA LEU A 91 -9.53 -28.51 2.98
C LEU A 91 -10.59 -27.41 3.07
N SER A 92 -11.50 -27.56 4.04
CA SER A 92 -12.41 -26.47 4.38
C SER A 92 -11.67 -25.29 5.02
N THR A 93 -12.14 -24.07 4.77
CA THR A 93 -11.57 -22.85 5.39
C THR A 93 -11.49 -22.92 6.92
N ARG A 94 -12.39 -23.68 7.56
CA ARG A 94 -12.40 -23.92 9.00
C ARG A 94 -11.29 -24.88 9.44
N ARG A 95 -11.03 -25.94 8.67
CA ARG A 95 -9.95 -26.89 8.94
C ARG A 95 -8.58 -26.23 8.76
N LEU A 96 -8.41 -25.44 7.71
CA LEU A 96 -7.23 -24.59 7.47
C LEU A 96 -6.97 -23.63 8.63
N ALA A 97 -8.02 -22.95 9.12
CA ALA A 97 -7.91 -22.03 10.25
C ALA A 97 -7.36 -22.71 11.52
N HIS A 98 -7.81 -23.93 11.79
CA HIS A 98 -7.33 -24.72 12.91
C HIS A 98 -5.87 -25.18 12.73
N GLN A 99 -5.50 -25.62 11.53
CA GLN A 99 -4.14 -26.07 11.20
C GLN A 99 -3.13 -24.94 11.32
N VAL A 100 -3.46 -23.75 10.80
CA VAL A 100 -2.58 -22.56 10.80
C VAL A 100 -2.73 -21.71 12.08
N ARG A 101 -3.63 -22.09 13.00
CA ARG A 101 -3.92 -21.38 14.27
C ARG A 101 -4.29 -19.90 14.07
N VAL A 102 -5.08 -19.61 13.06
CA VAL A 102 -5.60 -18.27 12.75
C VAL A 102 -7.12 -18.25 12.75
N SER A 103 -7.72 -17.06 12.81
CA SER A 103 -9.16 -16.94 12.62
C SER A 103 -9.55 -17.39 11.22
N GLN A 104 -10.70 -18.07 11.09
CA GLN A 104 -11.29 -18.42 9.79
C GLN A 104 -11.50 -17.18 8.90
N PHE A 105 -11.71 -16.00 9.49
CA PHE A 105 -11.79 -14.75 8.75
C PHE A 105 -10.47 -14.41 8.04
N ILE A 106 -9.31 -14.70 8.63
CA ILE A 106 -8.01 -14.47 8.01
C ILE A 106 -7.84 -15.39 6.81
N VAL A 107 -8.14 -16.69 6.96
CA VAL A 107 -8.11 -17.67 5.84
C VAL A 107 -9.00 -17.20 4.70
N TRP A 108 -10.26 -16.87 4.99
CA TRP A 108 -11.20 -16.40 3.98
C TRP A 108 -10.74 -15.08 3.32
N ARG A 109 -10.24 -14.13 4.11
CA ARG A 109 -9.73 -12.85 3.61
C ARG A 109 -8.53 -13.07 2.68
N THR A 110 -7.58 -13.91 3.07
CA THR A 110 -6.37 -14.21 2.30
C THR A 110 -6.73 -14.88 0.97
N LEU A 111 -7.51 -15.96 0.99
CA LEU A 111 -7.94 -16.65 -0.23
C LEU A 111 -8.78 -15.76 -1.15
N ARG A 112 -9.65 -14.92 -0.58
CA ARG A 112 -10.44 -13.96 -1.37
C ARG A 112 -9.56 -12.90 -2.03
N ILE A 113 -8.58 -12.37 -1.30
CA ILE A 113 -7.63 -11.39 -1.86
C ILE A 113 -6.85 -12.04 -3.00
N LEU A 114 -6.29 -13.24 -2.79
CA LEU A 114 -5.52 -13.96 -3.82
C LEU A 114 -6.30 -14.15 -5.12
N ARG A 115 -7.54 -14.65 -5.04
CA ARG A 115 -8.44 -14.80 -6.20
C ARG A 115 -8.84 -13.50 -6.87
N GLN A 116 -8.68 -12.36 -6.20
CA GLN A 116 -8.99 -11.03 -6.74
C GLN A 116 -7.74 -10.26 -7.17
N THR A 117 -6.55 -10.80 -6.93
CA THR A 117 -5.28 -10.15 -7.25
C THR A 117 -4.85 -10.48 -8.67
N TRP A 118 -4.11 -9.56 -9.28
CA TRP A 118 -3.47 -9.77 -10.58
C TRP A 118 -2.32 -10.76 -10.46
N CYS A 119 -2.29 -11.77 -11.34
CA CYS A 119 -1.17 -12.69 -11.47
C CYS A 119 -0.26 -12.23 -12.62
N LEU A 120 1.06 -12.32 -12.44
CA LEU A 120 2.04 -12.08 -13.49
C LEU A 120 2.79 -13.38 -13.78
N HIS A 121 2.79 -13.81 -15.03
CA HIS A 121 3.45 -15.03 -15.49
C HIS A 121 4.51 -14.68 -16.53
N ASP A 122 5.77 -14.99 -16.22
CA ASP A 122 6.96 -14.62 -17.02
C ASP A 122 6.99 -15.27 -18.43
N GLY A 123 6.27 -16.38 -18.59
CA GLY A 123 6.13 -17.08 -19.86
C GLY A 123 7.41 -17.75 -20.32
N ALA A 124 8.33 -18.07 -19.39
CA ALA A 124 9.54 -18.83 -19.70
C ALA A 124 9.17 -20.15 -20.40
N PRO A 125 9.97 -20.65 -21.38
CA PRO A 125 9.66 -21.86 -22.14
C PRO A 125 9.20 -23.08 -21.31
N PRO A 126 9.79 -23.41 -20.14
CA PRO A 126 9.32 -24.53 -19.32
C PRO A 126 7.96 -24.29 -18.64
N HIS A 127 7.54 -23.04 -18.48
CA HIS A 127 6.31 -22.65 -17.77
C HIS A 127 5.17 -22.25 -18.73
N PHE A 128 5.38 -22.36 -20.04
CA PHE A 128 4.41 -21.99 -21.07
C PHE A 128 3.44 -23.13 -21.46
N ALA A 129 3.19 -24.08 -20.56
CA ALA A 129 2.29 -25.19 -20.82
C ALA A 129 0.83 -24.71 -21.00
N ARG A 130 0.05 -25.42 -21.82
CA ARG A 130 -1.39 -25.14 -21.98
C ARG A 130 -2.14 -25.27 -20.66
N GLN A 131 -1.83 -26.32 -19.90
CA GLN A 131 -2.43 -26.60 -18.59
C GLN A 131 -2.27 -25.45 -17.60
N VAL A 132 -1.09 -24.79 -17.59
CA VAL A 132 -0.83 -23.62 -16.73
C VAL A 132 -1.74 -22.46 -17.12
N ARG A 133 -1.92 -22.21 -18.42
CA ARG A 133 -2.80 -21.15 -18.91
C ARG A 133 -4.27 -21.44 -18.65
N ASP A 134 -4.69 -22.69 -18.81
CA ASP A 134 -6.06 -23.11 -18.50
C ASP A 134 -6.36 -22.94 -17.01
N PHE A 135 -5.41 -23.29 -16.13
CA PHE A 135 -5.50 -23.02 -14.69
C PHE A 135 -5.62 -21.53 -14.38
N LEU A 136 -4.77 -20.68 -14.98
CA LEU A 136 -4.81 -19.23 -14.77
C LEU A 136 -6.12 -18.59 -15.26
N ASN A 137 -6.71 -19.12 -16.34
CA ASN A 137 -8.01 -18.67 -16.83
C ASN A 137 -9.15 -19.01 -15.85
N VAL A 138 -9.04 -20.12 -15.12
CA VAL A 138 -10.03 -20.53 -14.12
C VAL A 138 -9.86 -19.76 -12.81
N GLU A 139 -8.64 -19.69 -12.26
CA GLU A 139 -8.39 -19.06 -10.95
C GLU A 139 -8.30 -17.52 -11.02
N HIS A 140 -7.78 -16.97 -12.12
CA HIS A 140 -7.59 -15.53 -12.32
C HIS A 140 -8.25 -15.02 -13.62
N PRO A 141 -9.57 -15.15 -13.77
CA PRO A 141 -10.26 -14.78 -15.01
C PRO A 141 -10.04 -13.31 -15.34
N ASN A 142 -9.55 -13.04 -16.56
CA ASN A 142 -9.18 -11.73 -17.09
C ASN A 142 -8.21 -10.91 -16.21
N ARG A 143 -7.49 -11.56 -15.29
CA ARG A 143 -6.66 -10.92 -14.27
C ARG A 143 -5.27 -11.55 -14.15
N TRP A 144 -4.75 -12.05 -15.27
CA TRP A 144 -3.36 -12.46 -15.33
C TRP A 144 -2.68 -11.90 -16.58
N ILE A 145 -1.41 -11.57 -16.42
CA ILE A 145 -0.55 -10.96 -17.44
C ILE A 145 0.50 -12.01 -17.80
N GLY A 146 0.70 -12.25 -19.09
CA GLY A 146 1.69 -13.21 -19.55
C GLY A 146 1.60 -13.52 -21.03
N ARG A 147 2.44 -14.44 -21.49
CA ARG A 147 2.44 -14.87 -22.89
C ARG A 147 1.13 -15.59 -23.22
N ASN A 148 0.39 -15.09 -24.21
CA ASN A 148 -0.95 -15.59 -24.61
C ASN A 148 -2.01 -15.55 -23.48
N GLY A 149 -1.87 -14.62 -22.52
CA GLY A 149 -2.91 -14.33 -21.53
C GLY A 149 -3.85 -13.19 -21.97
N PRO A 150 -4.87 -12.87 -21.18
CA PRO A 150 -5.82 -11.77 -21.43
C PRO A 150 -5.12 -10.42 -21.64
N ILE A 151 -4.02 -10.21 -20.93
CA ILE A 151 -3.08 -9.11 -21.18
C ILE A 151 -1.78 -9.73 -21.66
N HIS A 152 -1.47 -9.49 -22.94
CA HIS A 152 -0.27 -10.02 -23.57
C HIS A 152 0.98 -9.34 -23.01
N TRP A 153 1.88 -10.16 -22.46
CA TRP A 153 3.26 -9.74 -22.19
C TRP A 153 4.18 -10.27 -23.30
N PRO A 154 5.16 -9.47 -23.79
CA PRO A 154 6.02 -9.88 -24.89
C PRO A 154 6.86 -11.13 -24.54
N ALA A 155 6.95 -12.06 -25.49
CA ALA A 155 7.44 -13.42 -25.31
C ALA A 155 8.96 -13.59 -25.07
N ARG A 156 9.76 -12.52 -25.02
CA ARG A 156 11.23 -12.61 -25.01
C ARG A 156 11.92 -11.66 -24.04
N SER A 157 11.36 -11.46 -22.86
CA SER A 157 12.05 -10.64 -21.86
C SER A 157 11.71 -11.09 -20.44
N PRO A 158 12.25 -12.25 -19.99
CA PRO A 158 12.24 -12.63 -18.57
C PRO A 158 12.75 -11.44 -17.73
N ASP A 159 13.81 -10.79 -18.21
CA ASP A 159 14.51 -9.72 -17.49
C ASP A 159 13.80 -8.35 -17.52
N LEU A 160 12.68 -8.21 -18.24
CA LEU A 160 11.93 -6.95 -18.34
C LEU A 160 10.59 -6.99 -17.62
N THR A 161 10.26 -8.06 -16.88
CA THR A 161 9.12 -7.93 -15.96
C THR A 161 9.48 -6.86 -14.91
N PRO A 162 8.53 -6.02 -14.47
CA PRO A 162 8.80 -5.07 -13.39
C PRO A 162 9.38 -5.73 -12.13
N CYS A 163 9.05 -7.00 -11.88
CA CYS A 163 9.63 -7.79 -10.80
C CYS A 163 11.11 -8.12 -11.06
N ASP A 164 11.46 -8.61 -12.25
CA ASP A 164 12.82 -9.03 -12.57
C ASP A 164 13.77 -7.86 -12.77
N PHE A 165 13.29 -6.71 -13.27
CA PHE A 165 14.12 -5.52 -13.45
C PHE A 165 14.31 -4.72 -12.14
N TYR A 166 13.20 -4.37 -11.48
CA TYR A 166 13.24 -3.46 -10.32
C TYR A 166 13.40 -4.20 -9.00
N LEU A 167 12.54 -5.19 -8.72
CA LEU A 167 12.55 -5.87 -7.42
C LEU A 167 13.82 -6.70 -7.24
N TRP A 168 14.23 -7.49 -8.24
CA TRP A 168 15.47 -8.26 -8.17
C TRP A 168 16.71 -7.36 -8.08
N GLY A 169 16.75 -6.25 -8.82
CA GLY A 169 17.81 -5.24 -8.71
C GLY A 169 17.93 -4.68 -7.29
N TYR A 170 16.79 -4.28 -6.72
CA TYR A 170 16.71 -3.77 -5.34
C TYR A 170 17.11 -4.83 -4.30
N MET A 171 16.66 -6.07 -4.43
CA MET A 171 17.02 -7.16 -3.52
C MET A 171 18.52 -7.47 -3.55
N LYS A 172 19.14 -7.51 -4.75
CA LYS A 172 20.59 -7.67 -4.87
C LYS A 172 21.33 -6.54 -4.17
N GLN A 173 20.86 -5.30 -4.30
CA GLN A 173 21.47 -4.16 -3.62
C GLN A 173 21.40 -4.31 -2.09
N LEU A 174 20.32 -4.85 -1.52
CA LEU A 174 20.18 -5.07 -0.08
C LEU A 174 21.01 -6.24 0.48
N VAL A 175 21.22 -7.31 -0.31
CA VAL A 175 21.94 -8.50 0.14
C VAL A 175 23.45 -8.35 -0.01
N TYR A 176 23.90 -7.61 -1.04
CA TYR A 176 25.32 -7.43 -1.36
C TYR A 176 25.90 -6.07 -0.91
N SER A 177 25.12 -5.25 -0.19
CA SER A 177 25.60 -4.04 0.53
C SER A 177 25.99 -4.37 1.96
#